data_AF-A0A538KQJ4-F1
#
_entry.id   AF-A0A538KQJ4-F1
#
_cell.length_a   1.000
_cell.length_b   1.000
_cell.length_c   1.000
_cell.angle_alpha   90.00
_cell.angle_beta   90.00
_cell.angle_gamma   90.00
#
_symmetry.space_group_name_H-M   'P 1'
#
loop_
_entity.id
_entity.type
_entity.pdbx_description
1 polymer ?
#
loop_
_entity_poly.entity_id
_entity_poly.type
_entity_poly.pdbx_seq_one_letter_code
_entity_poly.pdbx_strand_id
1 'polypeptide(L)'
;MACTLAATRTPRQRVHAAKLAVYVEVVSARTLETTADGVSTWEATVRRLKTFKGRPAAVFRVRSETDRRGGCHLSMFQSGERVGLLLDGPGPPFHIGLGSTITLSELRRARRH
;
A
#
# COMPACT_ATOMS: atom_id res chain seq x y z
N MET A 1 -3.30 3.83 17.94
CA MET A 1 -3.10 2.38 18.22
C MET A 1 -3.34 1.47 17.00
N ALA A 2 -3.68 1.97 15.80
CA ALA A 2 -3.93 1.11 14.63
C ALA A 2 -2.65 0.62 13.91
N CYS A 3 -1.55 1.35 14.00
CA CYS A 3 -0.30 1.04 13.28
C CYS A 3 0.45 -0.14 13.89
N THR A 4 0.26 -0.35 15.19
CA THR A 4 0.83 -1.47 15.94
C THR A 4 0.12 -2.80 15.64
N LEU A 5 -1.15 -2.78 15.24
CA LEU A 5 -1.91 -4.00 14.92
C LEU A 5 -1.49 -4.67 13.61
N ALA A 6 -0.93 -3.91 12.65
CA ALA A 6 -0.33 -4.50 11.45
C ALA A 6 0.99 -5.23 11.77
N ALA A 7 1.69 -4.84 12.84
CA ALA A 7 2.99 -5.40 13.22
C ALA A 7 2.89 -6.77 13.94
N THR A 8 1.72 -7.17 14.43
CA THR A 8 1.52 -8.44 15.16
C THR A 8 1.07 -9.60 14.26
N ARG A 9 0.84 -9.38 12.97
CA ARG A 9 0.43 -10.43 12.02
C ARG A 9 1.61 -10.91 11.19
N THR A 10 1.74 -12.22 11.04
CA THR A 10 2.71 -12.81 10.10
C THR A 10 2.42 -12.35 8.67
N PRO A 11 3.43 -12.30 7.77
CA PRO A 11 3.22 -11.88 6.38
C PRO A 11 2.13 -12.67 5.66
N ARG A 12 2.01 -13.97 5.96
CA ARG A 12 0.94 -14.85 5.44
C ARG A 12 -0.44 -14.37 5.88
N GLN A 13 -0.63 -14.11 7.17
CA GLN A 13 -1.91 -13.62 7.70
C GLN A 13 -2.30 -12.27 7.09
N ARG A 14 -1.32 -11.39 6.86
CA ARG A 14 -1.54 -10.10 6.20
C ARG A 14 -1.99 -10.28 4.76
N VAL A 15 -1.34 -11.13 3.97
CA VAL A 15 -1.74 -11.45 2.58
C VAL A 15 -3.12 -12.13 2.52
N HIS A 16 -3.40 -13.04 3.46
CA HIS A 16 -4.68 -13.74 3.50
C HIS A 16 -5.83 -12.80 3.90
N ALA A 17 -5.61 -11.89 4.84
CA ALA A 17 -6.59 -10.88 5.23
C ALA A 17 -6.87 -9.87 4.11
N ALA A 18 -5.85 -9.53 3.31
CA ALA A 18 -5.98 -8.55 2.23
C ALA A 18 -6.94 -9.02 1.12
N LYS A 19 -7.77 -8.16 0.55
CA LYS A 19 -8.56 -8.52 -0.66
C LYS A 19 -7.68 -8.67 -1.89
N LEU A 20 -6.70 -7.79 -2.06
CA LEU A 20 -5.71 -7.82 -3.14
C LEU A 20 -4.30 -7.83 -2.55
N ALA A 21 -3.41 -8.61 -3.17
CA ALA A 21 -1.99 -8.60 -2.86
C ALA A 21 -1.18 -8.56 -4.16
N VAL A 22 -0.42 -7.49 -4.36
CA VAL A 22 0.27 -7.21 -5.63
C VAL A 22 1.65 -6.64 -5.42
N TYR A 23 2.52 -6.80 -6.42
CA TYR A 23 3.78 -6.10 -6.53
C TYR A 23 3.69 -5.13 -7.70
N VAL A 24 4.04 -3.87 -7.46
CA VAL A 24 3.85 -2.76 -8.40
C VAL A 24 5.13 -1.97 -8.59
N GLU A 25 5.14 -1.21 -9.67
CA GLU A 25 6.07 -0.11 -9.91
C GLU A 25 5.28 1.20 -9.88
N VAL A 26 5.86 2.22 -9.26
CA VAL A 26 5.25 3.55 -9.14
C VAL A 26 5.54 4.32 -10.42
N VAL A 27 4.49 4.73 -11.12
CA VAL A 27 4.58 5.49 -12.39
C VAL A 27 4.69 6.98 -12.11
N SER A 28 3.89 7.47 -11.17
CA SER A 28 3.90 8.86 -10.74
C SER A 28 3.29 8.96 -9.34
N ALA A 29 3.70 9.98 -8.59
CA ALA A 29 3.11 10.35 -7.31
C ALA A 29 2.91 11.86 -7.27
N ARG A 30 1.84 12.31 -6.62
CA ARG A 30 1.56 13.73 -6.38
C ARG A 30 1.02 13.94 -4.99
N THR A 31 1.43 15.03 -4.36
CA THR A 31 0.80 15.52 -3.14
C THR A 31 -0.59 16.04 -3.47
N LEU A 32 -1.58 15.71 -2.64
CA LEU A 32 -2.94 16.24 -2.73
C LEU A 32 -3.11 17.39 -1.74
N GLU A 33 -2.82 17.13 -0.47
CA GLU A 33 -2.93 18.11 0.61
C GLU A 33 -1.77 17.93 1.58
N THR A 34 -1.27 19.03 2.13
CA THR A 34 -0.32 19.02 3.24
C THR A 34 -0.98 19.70 4.43
N THR A 35 -1.07 18.97 5.54
CA THR A 35 -1.56 19.51 6.80
C THR A 35 -0.62 20.58 7.34
N ALA A 36 -1.11 21.44 8.24
CA ALA A 36 -0.28 22.47 8.88
C ALA A 36 0.93 21.87 9.64
N ASP A 37 0.81 20.62 10.10
CA ASP A 37 1.87 19.86 10.78
C ASP A 37 2.87 19.20 9.81
N GLY A 38 2.81 19.55 8.51
CA GLY A 38 3.74 19.06 7.49
C GLY A 38 3.45 17.64 6.98
N VAL A 39 2.35 17.02 7.39
CA VAL A 39 1.98 15.67 6.94
C VAL A 39 1.19 15.74 5.65
N SER A 40 1.70 15.11 4.60
CA SER A 40 1.11 15.13 3.26
C SER A 40 0.29 13.89 2.92
N THR A 41 -0.95 14.11 2.48
CA THR A 41 -1.70 13.11 1.72
C THR A 41 -1.27 13.16 0.26
N TRP A 42 -1.17 12.01 -0.37
CA TRP A 42 -0.68 11.90 -1.73
C TRP A 42 -1.40 10.77 -2.48
N GLU A 43 -1.39 10.87 -3.80
CA GLU A 43 -1.93 9.86 -4.70
C GLU A 43 -0.84 9.42 -5.66
N ALA A 44 -0.71 8.11 -5.83
CA ALA A 44 0.23 7.52 -6.78
C ALA A 44 -0.50 6.69 -7.83
N THR A 45 -0.05 6.82 -9.08
CA THR A 45 -0.40 5.88 -10.16
C THR A 45 0.63 4.76 -10.15
N VAL A 46 0.15 3.53 -10.09
CA VAL A 46 1.01 2.34 -10.01
C VAL A 46 0.71 1.37 -11.14
N ARG A 47 1.75 0.72 -11.64
CA ARG A 47 1.69 -0.34 -12.64
C ARG A 47 1.92 -1.68 -11.97
N ARG A 48 1.00 -2.61 -12.17
CA ARG A 48 1.08 -3.97 -11.67
C ARG A 48 2.17 -4.76 -12.40
N LEU A 49 3.17 -5.22 -11.66
CA LEU A 49 4.22 -6.13 -12.15
C LEU A 49 3.85 -7.59 -11.90
N LYS A 50 3.28 -7.88 -10.71
CA LYS A 50 2.90 -9.24 -10.34
C LYS A 50 1.70 -9.25 -9.42
N THR A 51 0.85 -10.26 -9.58
CA THR A 51 -0.30 -10.50 -8.71
C THR A 51 -0.06 -11.73 -7.85
N PHE A 52 -0.35 -11.61 -6.56
CA PHE A 52 -0.31 -12.70 -5.58
C PHE A 52 -1.72 -13.07 -5.10
N LYS A 53 -2.64 -12.10 -5.03
CA LYS A 53 -4.06 -12.32 -4.71
C LYS A 53 -4.94 -11.30 -5.42
N GLY A 54 -6.12 -11.74 -5.88
CA GLY A 54 -7.11 -10.92 -6.58
C GLY A 54 -6.74 -10.64 -8.04
N ARG A 55 -7.46 -9.70 -8.68
CA ARG A 55 -7.25 -9.32 -10.09
C ARG A 55 -7.49 -7.81 -10.30
N PRO A 56 -6.58 -6.93 -9.86
CA PRO A 56 -6.70 -5.50 -10.18
C PRO A 56 -6.35 -5.22 -11.64
N ALA A 57 -6.76 -4.04 -12.12
CA ALA A 57 -6.32 -3.50 -13.40
C ALA A 57 -4.78 -3.44 -13.51
N ALA A 58 -4.26 -3.38 -14.73
CA ALA A 58 -2.82 -3.33 -14.98
C ALA A 58 -2.18 -2.02 -14.46
N VAL A 59 -2.93 -0.92 -14.52
CA VAL A 59 -2.57 0.37 -13.95
C VAL A 59 -3.74 0.84 -13.09
N PHE A 60 -3.45 1.31 -11.89
CA PHE A 60 -4.47 1.81 -10.97
C PHE A 60 -3.87 2.84 -10.01
N ARG A 61 -4.74 3.51 -9.24
CA ARG A 61 -4.34 4.54 -8.29
C ARG A 61 -4.38 4.03 -6.86
N VAL A 62 -3.46 4.52 -6.04
CA VAL A 62 -3.45 4.36 -4.59
C VAL A 62 -3.35 5.73 -3.93
N ARG A 63 -3.94 5.88 -2.75
CA ARG A 63 -3.96 7.14 -2.00
C ARG A 63 -3.52 6.88 -0.58
N SER A 64 -2.58 7.67 -0.08
CA SER A 64 -2.19 7.57 1.33
C SER A 64 -3.31 8.08 2.22
N GLU A 65 -3.62 7.29 3.25
CA GLU A 65 -4.35 7.77 4.41
C GLU A 65 -3.34 8.30 5.42
N THR A 66 -3.56 9.54 5.83
CA THR A 66 -2.88 10.12 6.98
C THR A 66 -3.89 10.15 8.11
N ASP A 67 -3.53 9.59 9.27
CA ASP A 67 -4.37 9.78 10.44
C ASP A 67 -4.34 11.26 10.84
N ARG A 68 -5.49 11.86 11.19
CA ARG A 68 -5.58 13.27 11.62
C ARG A 68 -4.71 13.62 12.85
N ARG A 69 -4.00 12.63 13.42
CA ARG A 69 -3.08 12.79 14.56
C ARG A 69 -1.61 12.69 14.15
N GLY A 70 -1.28 12.54 12.86
CA GLY A 70 0.08 12.55 12.31
C GLY A 70 1.00 11.42 12.78
N GLY A 71 0.51 10.51 13.61
CA GLY A 71 1.33 9.48 14.27
C GLY A 71 1.76 8.35 13.33
N CYS A 72 1.07 8.21 12.19
CA CYS A 72 1.30 7.12 11.25
C CYS A 72 1.10 7.55 9.81
N HIS A 73 2.13 8.17 9.25
CA HIS A 73 2.14 8.53 7.85
C HIS A 73 3.00 7.56 7.04
N LEU A 74 2.59 7.34 5.80
CA LEU A 74 3.40 6.63 4.81
C LEU A 74 4.15 7.68 3.98
N SER A 75 5.47 7.58 3.93
CA SER A 75 6.29 8.44 3.07
C SER A 75 5.82 8.35 1.62
N MET A 76 5.83 9.49 0.92
CA MET A 76 5.43 9.52 -0.48
C MET A 76 6.34 8.64 -1.33
N PHE A 77 5.73 7.75 -2.10
CA PHE A 77 6.45 6.92 -3.05
C PHE A 77 7.13 7.75 -4.13
N GLN A 78 8.27 7.25 -4.60
CA GLN A 78 9.01 7.86 -5.70
C GLN A 78 8.71 7.19 -7.03
N SER A 79 8.78 7.93 -8.13
CA SER A 79 8.66 7.33 -9.46
C SER A 79 9.75 6.28 -9.69
N GLY A 80 9.39 5.13 -10.28
CA GLY A 80 10.26 3.98 -10.46
C GLY A 80 10.43 3.08 -9.22
N GLU A 81 9.93 3.51 -8.06
CA GLU A 81 9.95 2.70 -6.85
C GLU A 81 9.11 1.42 -7.04
N ARG A 82 9.57 0.30 -6.49
CA ARG A 82 8.86 -0.97 -6.55
C ARG A 82 8.42 -1.42 -5.17
N VAL A 83 7.12 -1.58 -5.01
CA VAL A 83 6.49 -1.77 -3.70
C VAL A 83 5.50 -2.93 -3.77
N GLY A 84 5.47 -3.77 -2.73
CA GLY A 84 4.38 -4.71 -2.54
C GLY A 84 3.24 -4.06 -1.78
N LEU A 85 2.02 -4.27 -2.24
CA LEU A 85 0.81 -3.66 -1.69
C LEU A 85 -0.22 -4.71 -1.30
N LEU A 86 -0.85 -4.47 -0.15
CA LEU A 86 -2.02 -5.16 0.39
C LEU A 86 -3.17 -4.17 0.39
N LEU A 87 -4.24 -4.46 -0.34
CA LEU A 87 -5.34 -3.52 -0.57
C LEU A 87 -6.69 -4.15 -0.17
N ASP A 88 -7.50 -3.39 0.55
CA ASP A 88 -8.77 -3.84 1.14
C ASP A 88 -10.02 -3.05 0.70
N GLY A 89 -9.83 -2.03 -0.14
CA GLY A 89 -10.89 -1.17 -0.67
C GLY A 89 -11.75 -1.82 -1.76
N PRO A 90 -12.95 -1.27 -2.02
CA PRO A 90 -13.87 -1.75 -3.05
C PRO A 90 -13.40 -1.46 -4.49
N GLY A 91 -12.44 -0.54 -4.67
CA GLY A 91 -11.88 -0.19 -5.98
C GLY A 91 -10.87 0.97 -5.88
N PRO A 92 -10.26 1.36 -7.02
CA PRO A 92 -9.31 2.48 -7.06
C PRO A 92 -10.02 3.85 -6.96
N PRO A 93 -9.41 4.85 -6.31
CA PRO A 93 -8.11 4.79 -5.65
C PRO A 93 -8.16 3.92 -4.38
N PHE A 94 -7.24 2.97 -4.25
CA PHE A 94 -7.16 2.15 -3.05
C PHE A 94 -6.46 2.96 -1.96
N HIS A 95 -7.11 3.07 -0.82
CA HIS A 95 -6.56 3.72 0.36
C HIS A 95 -5.48 2.84 1.00
N ILE A 96 -4.31 3.43 1.27
CA ILE A 96 -3.14 2.73 1.82
C ILE A 96 -2.58 3.46 3.03
N GLY A 97 -2.10 2.69 4.01
CA GLY A 97 -1.36 3.19 5.17
C GLY A 97 -0.12 2.35 5.45
N LEU A 98 0.52 2.53 6.60
CA LEU A 98 1.73 1.79 7.00
C LEU A 98 1.56 0.26 6.94
N GLY A 99 0.37 -0.25 7.26
CA GLY A 99 0.07 -1.68 7.21
C GLY A 99 -0.14 -2.25 5.80
N SER A 100 -0.26 -1.40 4.79
CA SER A 100 -0.58 -1.77 3.41
C SER A 100 0.64 -2.14 2.58
N THR A 101 1.86 -1.84 3.04
CA THR A 101 3.09 -2.18 2.32
C THR A 101 3.67 -3.51 2.78
N ILE A 102 4.25 -4.27 1.86
CA ILE A 102 4.84 -5.58 2.10
C ILE A 102 6.00 -5.80 1.13
N THR A 103 7.04 -6.51 1.54
CA THR A 103 8.18 -6.77 0.65
C THR A 103 7.85 -7.85 -0.39
N LEU A 104 8.56 -7.84 -1.52
CA LEU A 104 8.43 -8.90 -2.53
C LEU A 104 8.80 -10.28 -1.97
N SER A 105 9.80 -10.34 -1.09
CA SER A 105 10.24 -11.58 -0.43
C SER A 105 9.14 -12.17 0.44
N GLU A 106 8.44 -11.33 1.20
CA GLU A 106 7.28 -11.74 2.02
C GLU A 106 6.11 -12.21 1.17
N LEU A 107 5.77 -11.48 0.09
CA LEU A 107 4.74 -11.91 -0.88
C LEU A 107 5.08 -13.28 -1.48
N ARG A 108 6.35 -13.50 -1.84
CA ARG A 108 6.82 -14.80 -2.37
C ARG A 108 6.76 -15.90 -1.31
N ARG A 109 7.08 -15.62 -0.05
CA ARG A 109 6.98 -16.59 1.06
C ARG A 109 5.53 -16.95 1.34
N ALA A 110 4.62 -15.98 1.35
CA ALA A 110 3.19 -16.19 1.59
C ALA A 110 2.50 -17.05 0.53
N ARG A 111 3.06 -17.18 -0.69
CA ARG A 111 2.51 -18.00 -1.78
C ARG A 111 2.99 -19.46 -1.77
N ARG A 112 4.10 -19.79 -1.12
CA ARG A 112 4.74 -21.13 -1.21
C ARG A 112 4.19 -22.17 -0.23
N HIS A 113 3.32 -21.78 0.68
CA HIS A 113 2.77 -22.61 1.77
C HIS A 113 1.28 -22.32 1.98
#